data_AF-A0A498K6N9-F1
#
_entry.id   AF-A0A498K6N9-F1
#
_cell.length_a   1.000
_cell.length_b   1.000
_cell.length_c   1.000
_cell.angle_alpha   90.00
_cell.angle_beta   90.00
_cell.angle_gamma   90.00
#
_symmetry.space_group_name_H-M   'P 1'
#
loop_
_entity.id
_entity.type
_entity.pdbx_description
1 polymer ?
#
loop_
_entity_poly.entity_id
_entity_poly.type
_entity_poly.pdbx_seq_one_letter_code
_entity_poly.pdbx_strand_id
1 'polypeptide(L)'
;MSTEYIEDWLTGVPIYALSNASEEFVLFSVASTRKSLGLFCFKKKNADALLEHIRIMDPEMRSGSKVVAVALNNFFQLKVNGVAFRLILEYSQVKNALKEREKVRTSDDDGFSGVPVFQ
;
A
#
# COMPACT_ATOMS: atom_id res chain seq x y z
N MET A 1 22.52 -12.14 5.67
CA MET A 1 21.29 -11.80 6.42
C MET A 1 20.30 -12.93 6.21
N SER A 2 19.62 -13.39 7.27
CA SER A 2 18.54 -14.38 7.17
C SER A 2 17.21 -13.69 6.85
N THR A 3 16.27 -14.42 6.27
CA THR A 3 14.91 -13.92 6.00
C THR A 3 14.20 -13.49 7.28
N GLU A 4 14.36 -14.26 8.35
CA GLU A 4 13.79 -13.98 9.69
C GLU A 4 14.22 -12.61 10.22
N TYR A 5 15.50 -12.26 10.07
CA TYR A 5 16.02 -10.96 10.49
C TYR A 5 15.41 -9.80 9.70
N ILE A 6 15.13 -10.00 8.40
CA ILE A 6 14.47 -9.01 7.55
C ILE A 6 13.00 -8.86 7.94
N GLU A 7 12.31 -9.96 8.21
CA GLU A 7 10.91 -9.97 8.65
C GLU A 7 10.71 -9.28 9.99
N ASP A 8 11.61 -9.49 10.95
CA ASP A 8 11.59 -8.81 12.25
C ASP A 8 11.75 -7.30 12.08
N TRP A 9 12.67 -6.85 11.21
CA TRP A 9 12.86 -5.42 10.95
C TRP A 9 11.62 -4.79 10.31
N LEU A 10 10.94 -5.52 9.42
CA LEU A 10 9.73 -5.06 8.74
C LEU A 10 8.48 -5.09 9.63
N THR A 11 8.50 -5.81 10.76
CA THR A 11 7.41 -5.83 11.75
C THR A 11 7.15 -4.43 12.33
N GLY A 12 8.20 -3.61 12.45
CA GLY A 12 8.10 -2.24 12.96
C GLY A 12 7.49 -1.23 12.00
N VAL A 13 7.24 -1.59 10.74
CA VAL A 13 6.73 -0.67 9.71
C VAL A 13 5.24 -0.92 9.47
N PRO A 14 4.34 -0.03 9.95
CA PRO A 14 2.91 -0.19 9.72
C PRO A 14 2.54 0.26 8.30
N ILE A 15 1.74 -0.55 7.63
CA ILE A 15 0.96 -0.18 6.45
C ILE A 15 -0.53 -0.23 6.80
N TYR A 16 -1.35 0.48 6.04
CA TYR A 16 -2.76 0.68 6.36
C TYR A 16 -3.63 0.16 5.22
N ALA A 17 -4.55 -0.73 5.54
CA ALA A 17 -5.53 -1.29 4.62
C ALA A 17 -6.94 -0.92 5.05
N LEU A 18 -7.89 -1.13 4.15
CA LEU A 18 -9.32 -0.99 4.45
C LEU A 18 -9.89 -2.36 4.79
N SER A 19 -10.70 -2.41 5.84
CA SER A 19 -11.50 -3.59 6.16
C SER A 19 -12.99 -3.28 6.06
N ASN A 20 -13.79 -4.26 5.65
CA ASN A 20 -15.24 -4.20 5.71
C ASN A 20 -15.75 -4.47 7.15
N ALA A 21 -17.08 -4.51 7.31
CA ALA A 21 -17.72 -4.81 8.60
C ALA A 21 -17.44 -6.22 9.13
N SER A 22 -17.08 -7.17 8.25
CA SER A 22 -16.68 -8.55 8.57
C SER A 22 -15.18 -8.67 8.89
N GLU A 23 -14.46 -7.54 8.99
CA GLU A 23 -13.01 -7.48 9.22
C GLU A 23 -12.16 -8.07 8.09
N GLU A 24 -12.71 -8.21 6.89
CA GLU A 24 -12.00 -8.68 5.71
C GLU A 24 -11.44 -7.50 4.91
N PHE A 25 -10.29 -7.71 4.26
CA PHE A 25 -9.68 -6.68 3.42
C PHE A 25 -10.55 -6.36 2.21
N VAL A 26 -10.76 -5.06 1.99
CA VAL A 26 -11.45 -4.57 0.81
C VAL A 26 -10.55 -4.73 -0.41
N LEU A 27 -11.07 -5.40 -1.45
CA LEU A 27 -10.41 -5.56 -2.73
C LEU A 27 -11.19 -4.84 -3.83
N PHE A 28 -10.47 -4.26 -4.79
CA PHE A 28 -11.05 -3.56 -5.93
C PHE A 28 -10.99 -4.45 -7.16
N SER A 29 -12.13 -4.65 -7.82
CA SER A 29 -12.15 -5.32 -9.13
C SER A 29 -11.62 -4.37 -10.19
N VAL A 30 -10.61 -4.79 -10.95
CA VAL A 30 -10.08 -3.99 -12.06
C VAL A 30 -10.84 -4.39 -13.33
N ALA A 31 -11.69 -3.50 -13.85
CA ALA A 31 -12.62 -3.80 -14.95
C ALA A 31 -12.00 -4.45 -16.20
N SER A 32 -10.71 -4.22 -16.47
CA SER A 32 -9.99 -4.79 -17.61
C SER A 32 -9.29 -6.13 -17.34
N THR A 33 -9.29 -6.62 -16.10
CA THR A 33 -8.59 -7.85 -15.71
C THR A 33 -9.46 -8.73 -14.81
N ARG A 34 -9.34 -10.06 -14.89
CA ARG A 34 -9.97 -10.97 -13.90
C ARG A 34 -9.26 -10.95 -12.54
N LYS A 35 -8.50 -9.91 -12.24
CA LYS A 35 -7.71 -9.79 -11.01
C LYS A 35 -8.31 -8.73 -10.10
N SER A 36 -8.39 -9.07 -8.83
CA SER A 36 -8.73 -8.13 -7.77
C SER A 36 -7.46 -7.41 -7.31
N LEU A 37 -7.62 -6.20 -6.79
CA LEU A 37 -6.53 -5.35 -6.37
C LEU A 37 -6.70 -5.02 -4.88
N GLY A 38 -5.73 -5.39 -4.05
CA GLY A 38 -5.67 -4.93 -2.66
C GLY A 38 -4.73 -3.74 -2.52
N LEU A 39 -5.17 -2.69 -1.83
CA LEU A 39 -4.41 -1.46 -1.65
C LEU A 39 -3.96 -1.30 -0.19
N PHE A 40 -2.68 -1.01 -0.01
CA PHE A 40 -2.06 -0.80 1.29
C PHE A 40 -1.30 0.53 1.29
N CYS A 41 -1.67 1.47 2.16
CA CYS A 41 -1.08 2.80 2.23
C CYS A 41 0.01 2.86 3.31
N PHE A 42 1.12 3.54 3.06
CA PHE A 42 2.11 3.82 4.12
C PHE A 42 1.66 4.87 5.13
N LYS A 43 0.69 5.71 4.76
CA LYS A 43 0.09 6.72 5.66
C LYS A 43 -1.37 6.41 5.94
N LYS A 44 -1.74 6.42 7.22
CA LYS A 44 -3.13 6.26 7.67
C LYS A 44 -4.07 7.25 6.98
N LYS A 45 -3.67 8.54 6.92
CA LYS A 45 -4.45 9.59 6.24
C LYS A 45 -4.83 9.26 4.80
N ASN A 46 -3.95 8.57 4.06
CA ASN A 46 -4.24 8.19 2.68
C ASN A 46 -5.27 7.05 2.63
N ALA A 47 -5.18 6.09 3.56
CA ALA A 47 -6.20 5.06 3.71
C ALA A 47 -7.54 5.65 4.18
N ASP A 48 -7.54 6.60 5.13
CA ASP A 48 -8.75 7.28 5.58
C ASP A 48 -9.44 8.03 4.41
N ALA A 49 -8.66 8.75 3.59
CA ALA A 49 -9.19 9.43 2.41
C ALA A 49 -9.77 8.45 1.38
N LEU A 50 -9.13 7.30 1.18
CA LEU A 50 -9.63 6.24 0.31
C LEU A 50 -10.94 5.65 0.86
N LEU A 51 -11.03 5.44 2.17
CA LEU A 51 -12.22 4.94 2.85
C LEU A 51 -13.42 5.87 2.63
N GLU A 52 -13.23 7.18 2.81
CA GLU A 52 -14.28 8.18 2.56
C GLU A 52 -14.75 8.13 1.10
N HIS A 53 -13.84 7.96 0.15
CA HIS A 53 -14.19 7.84 -1.26
C HIS A 53 -15.05 6.58 -1.53
N ILE A 54 -14.67 5.43 -0.96
CA ILE A 54 -15.43 4.18 -1.13
C ILE A 54 -16.81 4.27 -0.49
N ARG A 55 -16.95 4.90 0.68
CA ARG A 55 -18.25 5.10 1.34
C ARG A 55 -19.23 5.91 0.50
N ILE A 56 -18.71 6.81 -0.35
CA ILE A 56 -19.53 7.56 -1.30
C ILE A 56 -19.99 6.65 -2.44
N MET A 57 -19.08 5.84 -2.99
CA MET A 57 -19.32 4.96 -4.13
C MET A 57 -20.20 3.74 -3.80
N ASP A 58 -20.01 3.17 -2.62
CA ASP A 58 -20.65 1.94 -2.16
C ASP A 58 -21.38 2.18 -0.83
N PRO A 59 -22.73 2.22 -0.84
CA PRO A 59 -23.53 2.38 0.35
C PRO A 59 -23.33 1.29 1.41
N GLU A 60 -23.00 0.05 1.01
CA GLU A 60 -22.79 -1.06 1.96
C GLU A 60 -21.53 -0.84 2.81
N MET A 61 -20.55 -0.15 2.24
CA MET A 61 -19.31 0.22 2.92
C MET A 61 -19.49 1.35 3.94
N ARG A 62 -20.66 1.99 4.06
CA ARG A 62 -20.86 3.11 5.01
C ARG A 62 -20.88 2.66 6.47
N SER A 63 -21.30 1.42 6.71
CA SER A 63 -21.47 0.88 8.05
C SER A 63 -20.40 -0.18 8.33
N GLY A 64 -19.56 0.06 9.33
CA GLY A 64 -18.59 -0.92 9.83
C GLY A 64 -17.25 -0.99 9.07
N SER A 65 -17.10 -0.29 7.95
CA SER A 65 -15.79 -0.18 7.28
C SER A 65 -14.81 0.69 8.08
N LYS A 66 -13.55 0.27 8.16
CA LYS A 66 -12.51 0.96 8.94
C LYS A 66 -11.13 0.82 8.30
N VAL A 67 -10.22 1.70 8.70
CA VAL A 67 -8.80 1.57 8.40
C VAL A 67 -8.14 0.69 9.45
N VAL A 68 -7.41 -0.33 9.01
CA VAL A 68 -6.66 -1.25 9.87
C VAL A 68 -5.16 -1.13 9.59
N ALA A 69 -4.36 -1.19 10.66
CA ALA A 69 -2.92 -1.26 10.55
C ALA A 69 -2.49 -2.73 10.39
N VAL A 70 -1.59 -2.96 9.45
CA VAL A 70 -1.00 -4.26 9.14
C VAL A 70 0.51 -4.09 9.15
N ALA A 71 1.24 -5.04 9.72
CA ALA A 71 2.70 -5.00 9.69
C ALA A 71 3.19 -5.33 8.27
N LEU A 72 4.22 -4.59 7.81
CA LEU A 72 4.72 -4.73 6.44
C LEU A 72 5.30 -6.13 6.16
N ASN A 73 5.84 -6.82 7.17
CA ASN A 73 6.28 -8.21 7.03
C ASN A 73 5.15 -9.14 6.53
N ASN A 74 3.93 -8.95 7.05
CA ASN A 74 2.76 -9.75 6.67
C ASN A 74 2.35 -9.51 5.20
N PHE A 75 2.65 -8.34 4.63
CA PHE A 75 2.36 -8.04 3.22
C PHE A 75 3.07 -9.01 2.26
N PHE A 76 4.28 -9.45 2.58
CA PHE A 76 5.04 -10.37 1.74
C PHE A 76 4.47 -11.80 1.76
N GLN A 77 3.75 -12.15 2.82
CA GLN A 77 3.10 -13.44 2.99
C GLN A 77 1.71 -13.49 2.35
N LEU A 78 1.10 -12.34 2.07
CA LEU A 78 -0.19 -12.24 1.39
C LEU A 78 -0.05 -12.61 -0.10
N LYS A 79 -0.14 -13.91 -0.40
CA LYS A 79 -0.27 -14.44 -1.75
C LYS A 79 -1.63 -15.08 -1.92
N VAL A 80 -2.54 -14.36 -2.56
CA VAL A 80 -3.89 -14.85 -2.86
C VAL A 80 -4.04 -14.97 -4.37
N ASN A 81 -4.45 -16.14 -4.84
CA ASN A 81 -4.64 -16.38 -6.27
C ASN A 81 -5.67 -15.42 -6.84
N GLY A 82 -5.31 -14.76 -7.95
CA GLY A 82 -6.18 -13.77 -8.60
C GLY A 82 -6.19 -12.39 -7.93
N VAL A 83 -5.38 -12.14 -6.89
CA VAL A 83 -5.26 -10.83 -6.25
C VAL A 83 -3.86 -10.26 -6.49
N ALA A 84 -3.80 -9.01 -6.94
CA ALA A 84 -2.58 -8.21 -6.95
C ALA A 84 -2.61 -7.27 -5.75
N PHE A 85 -1.49 -7.15 -5.03
CA PHE A 85 -1.36 -6.21 -3.93
C PHE A 85 -0.47 -5.04 -4.33
N ARG A 86 -0.87 -3.81 -3.97
CA ARG A 86 -0.10 -2.59 -4.25
C ARG A 86 0.09 -1.75 -2.99
N LEU A 87 1.33 -1.26 -2.85
CA LEU A 87 1.68 -0.26 -1.86
C LEU A 87 1.44 1.14 -2.45
N ILE A 88 0.69 1.95 -1.72
CA ILE A 88 0.46 3.36 -2.02
C ILE A 88 1.45 4.19 -1.20
N LEU A 89 2.40 4.77 -1.93
CA LEU A 89 3.47 5.57 -1.37
C LEU A 89 3.01 6.98 -1.06
N GLU A 90 3.80 7.66 -0.22
CA GLU A 90 3.64 9.09 -0.04
C GLU A 90 4.34 9.86 -1.16
N TYR A 91 3.61 10.79 -1.79
CA TYR A 91 4.13 11.64 -2.85
C TYR A 91 5.41 12.38 -2.46
N SER A 92 5.52 12.89 -1.23
CA SER A 92 6.70 13.62 -0.76
C SER A 92 7.95 12.73 -0.74
N GLN A 93 7.83 11.46 -0.34
CA GLN A 93 8.93 10.51 -0.30
C GLN A 93 9.42 10.17 -1.71
N VAL A 94 8.49 9.90 -2.63
CA VAL A 94 8.82 9.67 -4.05
C VAL A 94 9.48 10.91 -4.66
N LYS A 95 8.92 12.09 -4.42
CA LYS A 95 9.47 13.36 -4.90
C LYS A 95 10.89 13.62 -4.37
N ASN A 96 11.13 13.35 -3.09
CA ASN A 96 12.46 13.51 -2.49
C ASN A 96 13.45 12.50 -3.09
N ALA A 97 13.03 11.26 -3.31
CA ALA A 97 13.89 10.24 -3.90
C ALA A 97 14.28 10.57 -5.35
N LEU A 98 13.35 11.12 -6.14
CA LEU A 98 13.64 11.63 -7.48
C LEU A 98 14.66 12.77 -7.46
N LYS A 99 14.50 13.73 -6.55
CA LYS A 99 15.47 14.82 -6.37
C LYS A 99 16.88 14.33 -6.00
N GLU A 100 16.99 13.31 -5.15
CA GLU A 100 18.29 12.74 -4.82
C GLU A 100 18.91 12.01 -6.02
N ARG A 101 18.11 11.31 -6.84
CA ARG A 101 18.58 10.67 -8.08
C ARG A 101 19.09 11.67 -9.12
N GLU A 102 18.43 12.83 -9.26
CA GLU A 102 18.86 13.89 -10.17
C GLU A 102 20.28 14.38 -9.85
N LYS A 103 20.64 14.48 -8.57
CA LYS A 103 21.98 14.92 -8.13
C LYS A 103 23.09 13.97 -8.58
N VAL A 104 22.79 12.68 -8.68
CA VAL A 104 23.74 11.63 -9.05
C VAL A 104 23.73 11.36 -10.57
N ARG A 105 22.83 12.03 -11.33
CA ARG A 105 22.73 11.98 -12.81
C ARG A 105 22.76 10.56 -13.39
N THR A 106 22.06 9.64 -12.74
CA THR A 106 22.13 8.20 -13.05
C THR A 106 21.07 7.68 -14.03
N SER A 107 20.06 8.45 -14.42
CA SER A 107 19.04 7.98 -15.37
C SER A 107 18.21 9.10 -15.99
N ASP A 108 17.86 8.95 -17.28
CA ASP A 108 16.86 9.77 -18.00
C ASP A 108 15.40 9.35 -17.70
N ASP A 109 15.20 8.47 -16.70
CA ASP A 109 13.87 8.01 -16.29
C ASP A 109 13.27 8.95 -15.24
N ASP A 110 12.13 9.55 -15.58
CA ASP A 110 11.34 10.43 -14.69
C ASP A 110 10.63 9.63 -13.57
N GLY A 111 10.72 8.30 -13.60
CA GLY A 111 10.08 7.39 -12.64
C GLY A 111 10.93 6.97 -11.44
N PHE A 112 10.25 6.62 -10.35
CA PHE A 112 10.85 5.91 -9.22
C PHE A 112 10.24 4.50 -9.11
N SER A 113 11.07 3.47 -9.32
CA SER A 113 10.66 2.08 -9.15
C SER A 113 10.89 1.63 -7.71
N GLY A 114 9.88 1.01 -7.11
CA GLY A 114 9.92 0.48 -5.75
C GLY A 114 9.58 1.49 -4.65
N VAL A 115 9.91 1.14 -3.41
CA VAL A 115 9.67 1.96 -2.22
C VAL A 115 10.96 2.71 -1.87
N PRO A 116 10.99 4.05 -1.87
CA PRO A 116 12.19 4.79 -1.51
C PRO A 116 12.52 4.65 -0.02
N VAL A 117 13.81 4.50 0.28
CA VAL A 117 14.38 4.46 1.63
C VAL A 117 15.58 5.41 1.65
N PHE A 118 15.72 6.21 2.71
CA PHE A 118 16.80 7.17 2.89
C PHE A 118 17.67 6.72 4.06
N GLN A 119 19.00 6.86 3.92
CA GLN A 119 20.00 6.50 4.91
C GLN A 119 20.92 7.69 5.19
#